data_AF-A0A965TGA8-F1
#
_entry.id   AF-A0A965TGA8-F1
#
_cell.length_a   1.000
_cell.length_b   1.000
_cell.length_c   1.000
_cell.angle_alpha   90.00
_cell.angle_beta   90.00
_cell.angle_gamma   90.00
#
_symmetry.space_group_name_H-M   'P 1'
#
loop_
_entity.id
_entity.type
_entity.pdbx_description
1 polymer ?
#
loop_
_entity_poly.entity_id
_entity_poly.type
_entity_poly.pdbx_seq_one_letter_code
_entity_poly.pdbx_strand_id
1 'polypeptide(L)' 'MKYVIILCDGMSDYGIDKLGGRTPLEAANTPAMDAL' A
#
# COMPACT_ATOMS: atom_id res chain seq x y z
N MET A 1 -20.11 13.88 -13.83
CA MET A 1 -19.34 13.19 -12.77
C MET A 1 -17.86 13.52 -12.96
N LYS A 2 -17.09 13.71 -11.89
CA LYS A 2 -15.62 13.89 -11.97
C LYS A 2 -14.98 12.74 -11.20
N TYR A 3 -13.85 12.24 -11.69
CA TYR A 3 -13.13 11.12 -11.11
C TYR A 3 -11.68 11.50 -10.83
N VAL A 4 -11.10 10.83 -9.84
CA VAL A 4 -9.67 10.84 -9.52
C VAL A 4 -9.18 9.42 -9.63
N ILE A 5 -8.06 9.23 -10.34
CA ILE A 5 -7.32 7.97 -10.42
C ILE A 5 -5.93 8.26 -9.86
N ILE A 6 -5.51 7.43 -8.91
CA ILE A 6 -4.17 7.49 -8.32
C ILE A 6 -3.46 6.22 -8.74
N LEU A 7 -2.38 6.37 -9.51
CA LEU A 7 -1.45 5.30 -9.83
C LEU A 7 -0.26 5.39 -8.89
N CYS A 8 -0.12 4.42 -8.01
CA CYS A 8 1.06 4.28 -7.17
C CYS A 8 2.05 3.35 -7.88
N ASP A 9 2.97 3.94 -8.65
CA ASP A 9 3.96 3.18 -9.41
C ASP A 9 4.93 2.44 -8.47
N GLY A 10 5.22 1.18 -8.80
CA GLY A 10 6.10 0.32 -8.01
C GLY A 10 5.62 0.03 -6.58
N MET A 11 4.34 0.24 -6.26
CA MET A 11 3.80 0.10 -4.89
C MET A 11 3.68 -1.35 -4.43
N SER A 12 3.50 -2.28 -5.37
CA SER A 12 3.44 -3.71 -5.08
C SER A 12 4.82 -4.24 -4.74
N ASP A 13 4.87 -5.14 -3.75
CA ASP A 13 6.11 -5.77 -3.33
C ASP A 13 5.83 -7.19 -2.80
N TYR A 14 6.89 -7.89 -2.41
CA TYR A 14 6.83 -9.17 -1.73
C TYR A 14 6.91 -9.00 -0.21
N GLY A 15 6.46 -10.04 0.50
CA GLY A 15 6.68 -10.15 1.94
C GLY A 15 8.16 -10.23 2.26
N ILE A 16 8.63 -9.46 3.25
CA ILE A 16 10.03 -9.46 3.67
C ILE A 16 10.20 -9.79 5.15
N ASP A 17 11.23 -10.57 5.49
CA ASP A 17 11.44 -11.09 6.85
C ASP A 17 11.56 -10.00 7.91
N LYS A 18 12.20 -8.87 7.56
CA LYS A 18 12.36 -7.71 8.46
C LYS A 18 11.04 -7.06 8.87
N LEU A 19 9.96 -7.30 8.12
CA LEU A 19 8.61 -6.82 8.39
C LEU A 19 7.68 -7.93 8.91
N GLY A 20 8.24 -9.08 9.33
CA GLY A 20 7.46 -10.23 9.77
C GLY A 20 6.69 -10.91 8.63
N GLY A 21 7.25 -10.89 7.40
CA GLY A 21 6.64 -11.49 6.22
C GLY A 21 5.62 -10.60 5.51
N ARG A 22 5.47 -9.34 5.93
CA ARG A 22 4.59 -8.33 5.29
C ARG A 22 5.29 -7.62 4.15
N THR A 23 4.53 -7.12 3.19
CA THR A 23 4.97 -6.14 2.19
C THR A 23 5.20 -4.77 2.85
N PRO A 24 5.96 -3.84 2.23
CA PRO A 24 6.08 -2.47 2.73
C PRO A 24 4.74 -1.75 2.86
N LEU A 25 3.81 -1.97 1.91
CA LEU A 25 2.47 -1.39 1.98
C LEU A 25 1.70 -1.90 3.18
N GLU A 26 1.67 -3.22 3.39
CA GLU A 26 1.00 -3.79 4.54
C GLU A 26 1.59 -3.28 5.86
N ALA A 27 2.91 -3.14 5.96
CA ALA A 27 3.57 -2.68 7.19
C ALA A 27 3.41 -1.18 7.46
N ALA A 28 3.10 -0.37 6.45
CA ALA A 28 2.92 1.06 6.58
C ALA A 28 1.61 1.40 7.31
N ASN A 29 1.58 2.55 7.99
CA ASN A 29 0.35 3.09 8.57
C ASN A 29 -0.40 3.90 7.50
N THR A 30 -1.38 3.28 6.84
CA THR A 30 -2.09 3.85 5.68
C THR A 30 -3.59 4.05 5.89
N PRO A 31 -4.05 4.68 7.00
CA PRO A 31 -5.46 4.71 7.39
C PRO A 31 -6.38 5.38 6.36
N ALA A 32 -5.84 6.29 5.54
CA ALA A 32 -6.59 6.91 4.46
C ALA A 32 -6.84 5.94 3.29
N MET A 33 -5.87 5.09 2.93
CA MET A 33 -6.07 4.08 1.89
C MET A 33 -6.89 2.90 2.41
N ASP A 34 -6.75 2.56 3.70
CA ASP A 34 -7.50 1.50 4.36
C ASP A 34 -9.00 1.84 4.51
N ALA A 35 -9.36 3.13 4.46
CA ALA A 35 -10.72 3.64 4.62
C ALA A 35 -11.44 3.94 3.29
N LEU A 36 -10.77 3.76 2.15
CA LEU A 36 -11.34 3.92 0.80
C LEU A 36 -12.04 2.62 0.35
#